data_AF-A0A838UGH8-F1
#
_entry.id   AF-A0A838UGH8-F1
#
_cell.length_a   1.000
_cell.length_b   1.000
_cell.length_c   1.000
_cell.angle_alpha   90.00
_cell.angle_beta   90.00
_cell.angle_gamma   90.00
#
_symmetry.space_group_name_H-M   'P 1'
#
loop_
_entity.id
_entity.type
_entity.pdbx_description
1 polymer ?
#
loop_
_entity_poly.entity_id
_entity_poly.type
_entity_poly.pdbx_seq_one_letter_code
_entity_poly.pdbx_strand_id
1 'polypeptide(L)'
;MQTRTRSLLYGASAAIVLLLLIAIGSRGFHWFDATLIGYAVGTVFAVAAVTYKYTFWIARPPTGRYWRRSWQMFFSFANFRRYTVLIPKAIITDLFTQDFIRKRGWYRWVMHQCLFWGVILSCAITFPLTFGWLRFTQTVTGAYQIWMVGFPFVSFPADSLFGFLLFHALDFTAALLLIGLVLAFHRRFHDLAVIAVQRFRFDLMPLVLLLAIALTGLALTADSAWLGGAYYWFISLTHQIVVVLWLISLPFGKFFHLVERPATVGVTLYTQITRDEAMQPCARCGTEFATVRFIRDLKQTLADVGEDYTLPAAAANIAVAEQPANTDALWWQDLCPACKRVMRGQAMMATISPEGNQFL
;
A
#
# COMPACT_ATOMS: atom_id res chain seq x y z
N MET A 1 -22.69 -9.90 -7.22
CA MET A 1 -23.31 -9.06 -6.16
C MET A 1 -22.75 -9.34 -4.77
N GLN A 2 -22.58 -10.60 -4.36
CA GLN A 2 -22.13 -11.00 -3.01
C GLN A 2 -20.84 -10.31 -2.52
N THR A 3 -19.80 -10.19 -3.37
CA THR A 3 -18.52 -9.55 -3.00
C THR A 3 -18.65 -8.06 -2.71
N ARG A 4 -19.52 -7.35 -3.44
CA ARG A 4 -19.76 -5.92 -3.22
C ARG A 4 -20.45 -5.69 -1.88
N THR A 5 -21.49 -6.46 -1.57
CA THR A 5 -22.20 -6.40 -0.29
C THR A 5 -21.27 -6.69 0.88
N ARG A 6 -20.46 -7.76 0.80
CA ARG A 6 -19.45 -8.07 1.83
C ARG A 6 -18.46 -6.93 2.03
N SER A 7 -17.96 -6.33 0.94
CA SER A 7 -17.02 -5.22 1.01
C SER A 7 -17.64 -3.97 1.65
N LEU A 8 -18.92 -3.68 1.36
CA LEU A 8 -19.66 -2.59 2.00
C LEU A 8 -19.82 -2.83 3.50
N LEU A 9 -20.17 -4.06 3.91
CA LEU A 9 -20.28 -4.45 5.32
C LEU A 9 -18.95 -4.28 6.05
N TYR A 10 -17.83 -4.71 5.46
CA TYR A 10 -16.51 -4.50 6.05
C TYR A 10 -16.17 -3.01 6.17
N GLY A 11 -16.44 -2.20 5.14
CA GLY A 11 -16.26 -0.75 5.19
C GLY A 11 -17.07 -0.08 6.31
N ALA A 12 -18.36 -0.44 6.43
CA ALA A 12 -19.22 0.04 7.50
C ALA A 12 -18.74 -0.41 8.89
N SER A 13 -18.33 -1.68 9.02
CA SER A 13 -17.78 -2.19 10.29
C SER A 13 -16.50 -1.45 10.70
N ALA A 14 -15.60 -1.15 9.76
CA ALA A 14 -14.37 -0.42 10.06
C ALA A 14 -14.65 1.03 10.50
N ALA A 15 -15.66 1.68 9.89
CA ALA A 15 -16.13 2.99 10.33
C ALA A 15 -16.68 2.95 11.76
N ILE A 16 -17.53 1.97 12.08
CA ILE A 16 -18.09 1.78 13.43
C ILE A 16 -16.99 1.50 14.45
N VAL A 17 -16.05 0.60 14.13
CA VAL A 17 -14.91 0.29 15.00
C VAL A 17 -14.09 1.54 15.26
N LEU A 18 -13.79 2.34 14.23
CA LEU A 18 -13.05 3.60 14.43
C LEU A 18 -13.83 4.59 15.30
N LEU A 19 -15.14 4.75 15.10
CA LEU A 19 -15.96 5.61 15.95
C LEU A 19 -15.94 5.15 17.41
N LEU A 20 -16.00 3.84 17.66
CA LEU A 20 -15.87 3.28 19.01
C LEU A 20 -14.48 3.54 19.60
N LEU A 21 -13.41 3.41 18.82
CA LEU A 21 -12.04 3.71 19.27
C LEU A 21 -11.85 5.21 19.58
N ILE A 22 -12.47 6.10 18.79
CA ILE A 22 -12.50 7.53 19.08
C ILE A 22 -13.25 7.77 20.39
N ALA A 23 -14.44 7.18 20.56
CA ALA A 23 -15.24 7.34 21.77
C ALA A 23 -14.49 6.82 23.02
N ILE A 24 -13.88 5.63 22.96
CA ILE A 24 -13.10 5.06 24.06
C ILE A 24 -11.88 5.93 24.35
N GLY A 25 -11.11 6.29 23.32
CA GLY A 25 -9.88 7.05 23.47
C GLY A 25 -10.08 8.47 24.03
N SER A 26 -11.20 9.09 23.67
CA SER A 26 -11.61 10.42 24.15
C SER A 26 -12.46 10.39 25.43
N ARG A 27 -12.62 9.22 26.07
CA ARG A 27 -13.47 9.00 27.26
C ARG A 27 -14.93 9.45 27.08
N GLY A 28 -15.60 8.90 26.08
CA GLY A 28 -16.97 9.24 25.73
C GLY A 28 -17.11 10.62 25.11
N PHE A 29 -16.13 11.03 24.30
CA PHE A 29 -16.05 12.36 23.65
C PHE A 29 -15.81 13.54 24.60
N HIS A 30 -15.59 13.31 25.90
CA HIS A 30 -15.29 14.38 26.85
C HIS A 30 -14.00 15.15 26.49
N TRP A 31 -13.01 14.46 25.92
CA TRP A 31 -11.74 15.07 25.49
C TRP A 31 -11.65 15.31 23.99
N PHE A 32 -12.77 15.19 23.27
CA PHE A 32 -12.81 15.45 21.85
C PHE A 32 -12.92 16.96 21.59
N ASP A 33 -12.00 17.50 20.80
CA ASP A 33 -12.07 18.90 20.37
C ASP A 33 -13.04 19.04 19.20
N ALA A 34 -14.12 19.81 19.40
CA ALA A 34 -15.15 20.04 18.40
C ALA A 34 -14.61 20.71 17.12
N THR A 35 -13.51 21.47 17.21
CA THR A 35 -12.88 22.09 16.03
C THR A 35 -12.29 21.04 15.07
N LEU A 36 -12.00 19.83 15.58
CA LEU A 36 -11.42 18.73 14.82
C LEU A 36 -12.45 17.84 14.14
N ILE A 37 -13.76 18.14 14.29
CA ILE A 37 -14.85 17.29 13.78
C ILE A 37 -14.76 17.04 12.27
N GLY A 38 -14.37 18.05 11.49
CA GLY A 38 -14.20 17.91 10.03
C GLY A 38 -13.13 16.88 9.68
N TYR A 39 -11.99 16.89 10.38
CA TYR A 39 -10.93 15.91 10.20
C TYR A 39 -11.37 14.50 10.62
N ALA A 40 -12.11 14.39 11.73
CA ALA A 40 -12.60 13.12 12.24
C ALA A 40 -13.58 12.46 11.25
N VAL A 41 -14.56 13.22 10.74
CA VAL A 41 -15.49 12.75 9.71
C VAL A 41 -14.76 12.35 8.44
N GLY A 42 -13.83 13.19 7.95
CA GLY A 42 -13.01 12.87 6.78
C GLY A 42 -12.20 11.58 6.96
N THR A 43 -11.67 11.34 8.17
CA THR A 43 -10.89 10.15 8.49
C THR A 43 -11.75 8.89 8.57
N VAL A 44 -12.94 8.97 9.19
CA VAL A 44 -13.91 7.86 9.24
C VAL A 44 -14.35 7.47 7.83
N PHE A 45 -14.67 8.45 6.98
CA PHE A 45 -14.97 8.20 5.58
C PHE A 45 -13.80 7.53 4.85
N ALA A 46 -12.58 8.07 5.00
CA ALA A 46 -11.39 7.52 4.35
C ALA A 46 -11.14 6.07 4.77
N VAL A 47 -11.24 5.75 6.06
CA VAL A 47 -11.09 4.38 6.58
C VAL A 47 -12.15 3.45 6.01
N ALA A 48 -13.42 3.87 5.98
CA ALA A 48 -14.50 3.07 5.39
C ALA A 48 -14.25 2.77 3.90
N ALA A 49 -13.91 3.81 3.13
CA ALA A 49 -13.72 3.72 1.69
C ALA A 49 -12.45 2.94 1.31
N VAL A 50 -11.35 3.13 2.05
CA VAL A 50 -10.12 2.34 1.92
C VAL A 50 -10.40 0.88 2.23
N THR A 51 -11.10 0.60 3.32
CA THR A 51 -11.45 -0.78 3.71
C THR A 51 -12.29 -1.45 2.65
N TYR A 52 -13.36 -0.79 2.17
CA TYR A 52 -14.19 -1.27 1.07
C TYR A 52 -13.36 -1.65 -0.17
N LYS A 53 -12.46 -0.74 -0.60
CA LYS A 53 -11.63 -0.97 -1.79
C LYS A 53 -10.62 -2.09 -1.55
N TYR A 54 -10.03 -2.16 -0.36
CA TYR A 54 -9.05 -3.18 0.00
C TYR A 54 -9.69 -4.57 0.09
N THR A 55 -10.87 -4.69 0.67
CA THR A 55 -11.61 -5.97 0.68
C THR A 55 -12.00 -6.41 -0.71
N PHE A 56 -12.40 -5.46 -1.57
CA PHE A 56 -12.70 -5.77 -2.97
C PHE A 56 -11.44 -6.19 -3.75
N TRP A 57 -10.29 -5.59 -3.45
CA TRP A 57 -9.00 -5.94 -4.03
C TRP A 57 -8.56 -7.34 -3.61
N ILE A 58 -8.63 -7.69 -2.32
CA ILE A 58 -8.30 -9.04 -1.82
C ILE A 58 -9.28 -10.10 -2.32
N ALA A 59 -10.54 -9.75 -2.55
CA ALA A 59 -11.54 -10.70 -3.02
C ALA A 59 -11.28 -11.21 -4.45
N ARG A 60 -10.38 -10.59 -5.23
CA ARG A 60 -10.02 -11.08 -6.57
C ARG A 60 -9.20 -12.38 -6.44
N PRO A 61 -9.43 -13.40 -7.26
CA PRO A 61 -8.72 -14.68 -7.16
C PRO A 61 -7.19 -14.58 -7.07
N PRO A 62 -6.48 -13.79 -7.91
CA PRO A 62 -5.01 -13.74 -7.85
C PRO A 62 -4.49 -13.16 -6.53
N THR A 63 -5.01 -12.01 -6.11
CA THR A 63 -4.57 -11.32 -4.89
C THR A 63 -5.00 -12.07 -3.64
N GLY A 64 -6.23 -12.59 -3.61
CA GLY A 64 -6.76 -13.38 -2.50
C GLY A 64 -6.04 -14.70 -2.30
N ARG A 65 -5.50 -15.30 -3.37
CA ARG A 65 -4.65 -16.50 -3.26
C ARG A 65 -3.32 -16.18 -2.60
N TYR A 66 -2.60 -15.16 -3.07
CA TYR A 66 -1.36 -14.73 -2.43
C TYR A 66 -1.58 -14.34 -0.97
N TRP A 67 -2.67 -13.62 -0.67
CA TRP A 67 -3.04 -13.25 0.69
C TRP A 67 -3.22 -14.47 1.59
N ARG A 68 -4.05 -15.44 1.17
CA ARG A 68 -4.28 -16.68 1.93
C ARG A 68 -3.00 -17.49 2.12
N ARG A 69 -2.19 -17.66 1.07
CA ARG A 69 -0.91 -18.38 1.13
C ARG A 69 0.07 -17.69 2.08
N SER A 70 0.16 -16.37 2.02
CA SER A 70 1.03 -15.57 2.90
C SER A 70 0.64 -15.76 4.38
N TRP A 71 -0.65 -15.74 4.71
CA TRP A 71 -1.11 -15.99 6.08
C TRP A 71 -0.91 -17.43 6.54
N GLN A 72 -1.16 -18.43 5.67
CA GLN A 72 -0.86 -19.83 5.96
C GLN A 72 0.63 -20.04 6.26
N MET A 73 1.50 -19.35 5.53
CA MET A 73 2.94 -19.41 5.72
C MET A 73 3.40 -18.66 6.98
N PHE A 74 2.80 -17.50 7.26
CA PHE A 74 3.10 -16.69 8.44
C PHE A 74 2.72 -17.42 9.74
N PHE A 75 1.56 -18.07 9.79
CA PHE A 75 1.10 -18.83 10.96
C PHE A 75 1.66 -20.25 11.06
N SER A 76 2.42 -20.72 10.06
CA SER A 76 3.09 -22.03 10.15
C SER A 76 4.30 -21.91 11.08
N PHE A 77 4.28 -22.62 12.22
CA PHE A 77 5.35 -22.60 13.20
C PHE A 77 6.72 -23.01 12.62
N ALA A 78 6.74 -24.01 11.73
CA ALA A 78 7.95 -24.49 11.07
C ALA A 78 8.59 -23.40 10.18
N ASN A 79 7.77 -22.66 9.43
CA ASN A 79 8.23 -21.56 8.59
C ASN A 79 8.60 -20.33 9.42
N PHE A 80 7.80 -20.00 10.44
CA PHE A 80 8.07 -18.89 11.32
C PHE A 80 9.45 -19.01 11.98
N ARG A 81 9.82 -20.19 12.48
CA ARG A 81 11.15 -20.45 13.09
C ARG A 81 12.30 -20.31 12.09
N ARG A 82 12.11 -20.77 10.85
CA ARG A 82 13.15 -20.75 9.81
C ARG A 82 13.33 -19.37 9.17
N TYR A 83 12.26 -18.57 9.10
CA TYR A 83 12.25 -17.27 8.43
C TYR A 83 11.91 -16.10 9.36
N THR A 84 12.16 -16.22 10.68
CA THR A 84 11.80 -15.17 11.65
C THR A 84 12.46 -13.83 11.34
N VAL A 85 13.74 -13.85 10.92
CA VAL A 85 14.51 -12.64 10.56
C VAL A 85 14.02 -12.01 9.25
N LEU A 86 13.34 -12.79 8.41
CA LEU A 86 12.95 -12.36 7.08
C LEU A 86 11.86 -11.30 7.11
N ILE A 87 10.87 -11.44 7.99
CA ILE A 87 9.72 -10.53 8.06
C ILE A 87 10.15 -9.13 8.56
N PRO A 88 10.87 -8.98 9.68
CA PRO A 88 11.39 -7.68 10.11
C PRO A 88 12.31 -7.06 9.06
N LYS A 89 13.20 -7.86 8.44
CA LYS A 89 14.08 -7.37 7.38
C LYS A 89 13.27 -6.83 6.19
N ALA A 90 12.28 -7.57 5.70
CA ALA A 90 11.44 -7.15 4.59
C ALA A 90 10.61 -5.89 4.93
N ILE A 91 10.09 -5.78 6.16
CA ILE A 91 9.40 -4.58 6.63
C ILE A 91 10.35 -3.37 6.58
N ILE A 92 11.56 -3.51 7.12
CA ILE A 92 12.54 -2.42 7.13
C ILE A 92 12.96 -2.07 5.71
N THR A 93 13.38 -3.05 4.89
CA THR A 93 13.96 -2.78 3.57
C THR A 93 12.93 -2.38 2.52
N ASP A 94 11.73 -2.96 2.55
CA ASP A 94 10.74 -2.80 1.48
C ASP A 94 9.67 -1.76 1.80
N LEU A 95 9.36 -1.54 3.09
CA LEU A 95 8.34 -0.58 3.52
C LEU A 95 8.94 0.75 3.98
N PHE A 96 9.92 0.72 4.88
CA PHE A 96 10.51 1.93 5.46
C PHE A 96 11.63 2.52 4.59
N THR A 97 12.73 1.78 4.37
CA THR A 97 13.85 2.29 3.57
C THR A 97 13.58 2.25 2.07
N GLN A 98 12.64 1.41 1.62
CA GLN A 98 12.20 1.33 0.23
C GLN A 98 13.37 1.13 -0.74
N ASP A 99 14.24 0.17 -0.43
CA ASP A 99 15.50 -0.10 -1.13
C ASP A 99 15.33 -0.36 -2.64
N PHE A 100 14.18 -0.89 -3.04
CA PHE A 100 13.85 -1.09 -4.45
C PHE A 100 13.76 0.23 -5.24
N ILE A 101 13.43 1.36 -4.59
CA ILE A 101 13.44 2.69 -5.20
C ILE A 101 14.88 3.20 -5.31
N ARG A 102 15.69 2.97 -4.27
CA ARG A 102 17.12 3.33 -4.25
C ARG A 102 17.86 2.72 -5.44
N LYS A 103 17.60 1.43 -5.73
CA LYS A 103 18.15 0.71 -6.89
C LYS A 103 17.75 1.31 -8.25
N ARG A 104 16.68 2.13 -8.31
CA ARG A 104 16.18 2.78 -9.53
C ARG A 104 16.65 4.23 -9.68
N GLY A 105 17.39 4.76 -8.72
CA GLY A 105 17.98 6.11 -8.77
C GLY A 105 17.84 6.87 -7.44
N TRP A 106 18.94 7.50 -7.01
CA TRP A 106 19.02 8.25 -5.76
C TRP A 106 18.02 9.39 -5.67
N TYR A 107 17.88 10.18 -6.74
CA TYR A 107 16.91 11.29 -6.81
C TYR A 107 15.48 10.82 -6.50
N ARG A 108 15.07 9.68 -7.09
CA ARG A 108 13.73 9.11 -6.89
C ARG A 108 13.54 8.64 -5.46
N TRP A 109 14.61 8.12 -4.86
CA TRP A 109 14.61 7.63 -3.49
C TRP A 109 14.47 8.76 -2.48
N VAL A 110 15.30 9.81 -2.55
CA VAL A 110 15.20 10.97 -1.66
C VAL A 110 13.83 11.63 -1.79
N MET A 111 13.38 11.90 -3.02
CA MET A 111 12.05 12.43 -3.28
C MET A 111 10.95 11.59 -2.60
N HIS A 112 10.99 10.26 -2.75
CA HIS A 112 9.98 9.39 -2.16
C HIS A 112 10.08 9.28 -0.64
N GLN A 113 11.29 9.27 -0.07
CA GLN A 113 11.51 9.24 1.38
C GLN A 113 10.99 10.51 2.04
N CYS A 114 11.26 11.68 1.47
CA CYS A 114 10.72 12.96 1.93
C CYS A 114 9.19 12.98 1.90
N LEU A 115 8.57 12.55 0.78
CA LEU A 115 7.12 12.47 0.67
C LEU A 115 6.51 11.45 1.65
N PHE A 116 7.11 10.26 1.76
CA PHE A 116 6.62 9.17 2.60
C PHE A 116 6.68 9.55 4.08
N TRP A 117 7.85 9.94 4.58
CA TRP A 117 8.01 10.30 5.99
C TRP A 117 7.31 11.60 6.35
N GLY A 118 7.31 12.59 5.45
CA GLY A 118 6.55 13.83 5.63
C GLY A 118 5.06 13.57 5.88
N VAL A 119 4.44 12.69 5.09
CA VAL A 119 3.02 12.33 5.28
C VAL A 119 2.82 11.40 6.49
N ILE A 120 3.60 10.32 6.61
CA ILE A 120 3.41 9.31 7.65
C ILE A 120 3.59 9.89 9.05
N LEU A 121 4.64 10.69 9.27
CA LEU A 121 4.87 11.33 10.57
C LEU A 121 3.78 12.36 10.89
N SER A 122 3.35 13.15 9.89
CA SER A 122 2.23 14.08 10.07
C SER A 122 0.96 13.34 10.49
N CYS A 123 0.58 12.26 9.80
CA CYS A 123 -0.57 11.43 10.15
C CYS A 123 -0.43 10.77 11.53
N ALA A 124 0.78 10.33 11.91
CA ALA A 124 1.05 9.74 13.21
C ALA A 124 0.84 10.72 14.37
N ILE A 125 0.93 12.03 14.11
CA ILE A 125 0.65 13.09 15.08
C ILE A 125 -0.82 13.54 14.98
N THR A 126 -1.30 13.85 13.78
CA THR A 126 -2.61 14.48 13.57
C THR A 126 -3.79 13.55 13.80
N PHE A 127 -3.69 12.25 13.48
CA PHE A 127 -4.79 11.32 13.74
C PHE A 127 -5.06 11.13 15.24
N PRO A 128 -4.05 10.83 16.08
CA PRO A 128 -4.29 10.75 17.52
C PRO A 128 -4.83 12.06 18.13
N LEU A 129 -4.41 13.22 17.64
CA LEU A 129 -4.99 14.51 18.05
C LEU A 129 -6.46 14.63 17.63
N THR A 130 -6.75 14.33 16.37
CA THR A 130 -8.11 14.33 15.82
C THR A 130 -9.04 13.39 16.57
N PHE A 131 -8.55 12.26 17.05
CA PHE A 131 -9.34 11.27 17.78
C PHE A 131 -9.50 11.60 19.27
N GLY A 132 -8.86 12.66 19.76
CA GLY A 132 -8.80 12.97 21.20
C GLY A 132 -7.99 11.94 22.00
N TRP A 133 -7.11 11.16 21.34
CA TRP A 133 -6.21 10.21 22.00
C TRP A 133 -5.00 10.92 22.58
N LEU A 134 -4.55 12.02 21.96
CA LEU A 134 -3.51 12.90 22.48
C LEU A 134 -4.14 14.22 22.90
N ARG A 135 -3.76 14.71 24.08
CA ARG A 135 -4.18 16.02 24.60
C ARG A 135 -3.04 16.69 25.35
N PHE A 136 -3.00 18.01 25.25
CA PHE A 136 -2.08 18.85 26.00
C PHE A 136 -2.86 19.72 26.99
N THR A 137 -2.37 19.79 28.23
CA THR A 137 -2.90 20.72 29.25
C THR A 137 -1.75 21.41 29.93
N GLN A 138 -1.91 22.69 30.27
CA GLN A 138 -0.94 23.39 31.10
C GLN A 138 -1.24 23.10 32.58
N THR A 139 -0.21 22.79 33.34
CA THR A 139 -0.25 22.61 34.80
C THR A 139 -0.13 23.96 35.51
N VAL A 140 -0.47 24.00 36.80
CA VAL A 140 -0.37 25.23 37.63
C VAL A 140 1.05 25.77 37.74
N THR A 141 2.06 24.93 37.54
CA THR A 141 3.48 25.32 37.54
C THR A 141 3.95 25.83 36.18
N GLY A 142 3.06 25.94 35.19
CA GLY A 142 3.38 26.39 33.83
C GLY A 142 3.91 25.29 32.90
N ALA A 143 4.17 24.08 33.39
CA ALA A 143 4.61 22.94 32.57
C ALA A 143 3.45 22.35 31.75
N TYR A 144 3.74 21.81 30.56
CA TYR A 144 2.76 21.09 29.75
C TYR A 144 2.71 19.62 30.12
N GLN A 145 1.50 19.09 30.26
CA GLN A 145 1.20 17.67 30.48
C GLN A 145 0.59 17.07 29.20
N ILE A 146 1.21 16.01 28.68
CA ILE A 146 0.63 15.17 27.64
C ILE A 146 -0.23 14.09 28.30
N TRP A 147 -1.43 13.95 27.78
CA TRP A 147 -2.33 12.86 28.09
C TRP A 147 -2.44 11.94 26.88
N MET A 148 -2.33 10.64 27.12
CA MET A 148 -2.56 9.61 26.12
C MET A 148 -3.74 8.74 26.55
N VAL A 149 -4.82 8.73 25.77
CA VAL A 149 -6.04 7.94 26.05
C VAL A 149 -6.59 8.20 27.46
N GLY A 150 -6.49 9.46 27.91
CA GLY A 150 -6.93 9.91 29.23
C GLY A 150 -5.98 9.59 30.40
N PHE A 151 -4.83 8.95 30.17
CA PHE A 151 -3.81 8.73 31.19
C PHE A 151 -2.69 9.76 31.07
N PRO A 152 -2.16 10.29 32.19
CA PRO A 152 -1.02 11.19 32.16
C PRO A 152 0.21 10.41 31.64
N PHE A 153 0.88 10.94 30.61
CA PHE A 153 2.02 10.28 29.99
C PHE A 153 3.34 10.94 30.37
N VAL A 154 3.50 12.23 30.05
CA VAL A 154 4.74 12.97 30.33
C VAL A 154 4.43 14.45 30.59
N SER A 155 5.13 15.03 31.55
CA SER A 155 5.13 16.48 31.83
C SER A 155 6.48 17.08 31.47
N PHE A 156 6.49 18.25 30.83
CA PHE A 156 7.71 18.94 30.45
C PHE A 156 7.54 20.48 30.49
N PRO A 157 8.61 21.25 30.77
CA PRO A 157 8.60 22.70 30.65
C PRO A 157 8.45 23.17 29.19
N ALA A 158 7.70 24.25 28.96
CA ALA A 158 7.40 24.76 27.62
C ALA A 158 8.65 25.23 26.86
N ASP A 159 9.62 25.77 27.59
CA ASP A 159 10.90 26.30 27.14
C ASP A 159 11.99 25.23 26.93
N SER A 160 11.67 23.96 27.19
CA SER A 160 12.61 22.86 26.98
C SER A 160 12.82 22.55 25.48
N LEU A 161 14.00 22.01 25.13
CA LEU A 161 14.28 21.52 23.77
C LEU A 161 13.24 20.47 23.33
N PHE A 162 12.80 19.61 24.25
CA PHE A 162 11.75 18.63 23.99
C PHE A 162 10.42 19.31 23.63
N GLY A 163 10.01 20.34 24.38
CA GLY A 163 8.82 21.12 24.08
C GLY A 163 8.90 21.81 22.72
N PHE A 164 10.04 22.45 22.42
CA PHE A 164 10.28 23.07 21.12
C PHE A 164 10.12 22.06 19.96
N LEU A 165 10.78 20.90 20.05
CA LEU A 165 10.70 19.85 19.02
C LEU A 165 9.28 19.29 18.87
N LEU A 166 8.55 19.13 19.98
CA LEU A 166 7.20 18.58 19.98
C LEU A 166 6.19 19.55 19.35
N PHE A 167 6.23 20.84 19.72
CA PHE A 167 5.31 21.84 19.19
C PHE A 167 5.59 22.19 17.72
N HIS A 168 6.84 22.06 17.26
CA HIS A 168 7.22 22.26 15.85
C HIS A 168 7.30 20.95 15.05
N ALA A 169 6.87 19.82 15.62
CA ALA A 169 6.97 18.52 14.95
C ALA A 169 6.26 18.50 13.59
N LEU A 170 5.09 19.13 13.50
CA LEU A 170 4.33 19.25 12.24
C LEU A 170 4.99 20.21 11.24
N ASP A 171 5.72 21.23 11.70
CA ASP A 171 6.48 22.12 10.83
C ASP A 171 7.67 21.38 10.20
N PHE A 172 8.38 20.55 10.97
CA PHE A 172 9.47 19.74 10.45
C PHE A 172 8.98 18.71 9.43
N THR A 173 7.85 18.04 9.68
CA THR A 173 7.29 17.10 8.72
C THR A 173 6.75 17.79 7.48
N ALA A 174 6.19 19.01 7.61
CA ALA A 174 5.79 19.84 6.48
C ALA A 174 6.99 20.30 5.64
N ALA A 175 8.09 20.73 6.26
CA ALA A 175 9.33 21.10 5.58
C ALA A 175 9.93 19.90 4.82
N LEU A 176 9.98 18.73 5.45
CA LEU A 176 10.41 17.48 4.81
C LEU A 176 9.50 17.15 3.62
N LEU A 177 8.19 17.29 3.77
CA LEU A 177 7.21 17.06 2.71
C LEU A 177 7.41 18.04 1.54
N LEU A 178 7.66 19.33 1.82
CA LEU A 178 7.93 20.34 0.79
C LEU A 178 9.17 20.01 -0.04
N ILE A 179 10.26 19.55 0.58
CA ILE A 179 11.45 19.09 -0.16
C ILE A 179 11.06 17.97 -1.14
N GLY A 180 10.31 16.97 -0.67
CA GLY A 180 9.82 15.87 -1.50
C GLY A 180 8.93 16.34 -2.64
N LEU A 181 8.05 17.31 -2.39
CA LEU A 181 7.14 17.89 -3.38
C LEU A 181 7.88 18.70 -4.45
N VAL A 182 8.86 19.52 -4.06
CA VAL A 182 9.70 20.27 -5.01
C VAL A 182 10.41 19.32 -5.95
N LEU A 183 11.04 18.26 -5.41
CA LEU A 183 11.69 17.23 -6.24
C LEU A 183 10.67 16.49 -7.14
N ALA A 184 9.47 16.20 -6.62
CA ALA A 184 8.44 15.54 -7.40
C ALA A 184 7.93 16.41 -8.56
N PHE A 185 7.67 17.69 -8.33
CA PHE A 185 7.22 18.63 -9.35
C PHE A 185 8.33 18.91 -10.36
N HIS A 186 9.57 19.16 -9.91
CA HIS A 186 10.72 19.32 -10.80
C HIS A 186 10.83 18.16 -11.78
N ARG A 187 10.82 16.92 -11.28
CA ARG A 187 10.88 15.75 -12.16
C ARG A 187 9.66 15.64 -13.08
N ARG A 188 8.45 15.94 -12.61
CA ARG A 188 7.23 15.83 -13.43
C ARG A 188 7.11 16.89 -14.52
N PHE A 189 7.77 18.03 -14.37
CA PHE A 189 7.78 19.10 -15.37
C PHE A 189 9.00 19.09 -16.30
N HIS A 190 10.08 18.36 -15.95
CA HIS A 190 11.29 18.30 -16.77
C HIS A 190 11.57 16.93 -17.42
N ASP A 191 11.07 15.82 -16.87
CA ASP A 191 11.30 14.47 -17.42
C ASP A 191 10.29 14.16 -18.54
N LEU A 192 10.75 14.20 -19.80
CA LEU A 192 9.91 13.98 -20.99
C LEU A 192 9.13 12.66 -20.96
N ALA A 193 9.74 11.59 -20.42
CA ALA A 193 9.08 10.29 -20.33
C ALA A 193 7.90 10.31 -19.35
N VAL A 194 8.00 11.12 -18.29
CA VAL A 194 6.91 11.30 -17.31
C VAL A 194 5.84 12.21 -17.88
N ILE A 195 6.23 13.28 -18.57
CA ILE A 195 5.31 14.25 -19.17
C ILE A 195 4.37 13.57 -20.18
N ALA A 196 4.89 12.65 -20.98
CA ALA A 196 4.10 11.95 -22.00
C ALA A 196 3.01 11.02 -21.43
N VAL A 197 3.16 10.51 -20.20
CA VAL A 197 2.28 9.47 -19.63
C VAL A 197 1.46 9.98 -18.43
N GLN A 198 1.84 11.09 -17.82
CA GLN A 198 1.21 11.56 -16.58
C GLN A 198 -0.26 11.94 -16.76
N ARG A 199 -1.09 11.57 -15.79
CA ARG A 199 -2.52 11.91 -15.77
C ARG A 199 -2.82 12.91 -14.67
N PHE A 200 -3.36 14.09 -15.00
CA PHE A 200 -3.59 15.16 -14.03
C PHE A 200 -4.31 14.68 -12.75
N ARG A 201 -5.46 14.01 -12.89
CA ARG A 201 -6.29 13.54 -11.77
C ARG A 201 -5.62 12.50 -10.87
N PHE A 202 -4.83 11.59 -11.44
CA PHE A 202 -4.24 10.47 -10.69
C PHE A 202 -2.82 10.75 -10.21
N ASP A 203 -2.07 11.58 -10.93
CA ASP A 203 -0.64 11.82 -10.69
C ASP A 203 -0.31 13.19 -10.09
N LEU A 204 -1.01 14.26 -10.50
CA LEU A 204 -0.73 15.63 -10.07
C LEU A 204 -1.64 16.06 -8.92
N MET A 205 -2.95 15.82 -9.03
CA MET A 205 -3.92 16.21 -8.00
C MET A 205 -3.49 15.80 -6.58
N PRO A 206 -3.00 14.56 -6.32
CA PRO A 206 -2.60 14.19 -4.97
C PRO A 206 -1.36 14.95 -4.47
N LEU A 207 -0.43 15.33 -5.36
CA LEU A 207 0.75 16.14 -5.01
C LEU A 207 0.36 17.61 -4.78
N VAL A 208 -0.56 18.15 -5.57
CA VAL A 208 -1.07 19.51 -5.39
C VAL A 208 -1.82 19.63 -4.07
N LEU A 209 -2.65 18.64 -3.70
CA LEU A 209 -3.31 18.61 -2.40
C LEU A 209 -2.30 18.55 -1.25
N LEU A 210 -1.27 17.70 -1.34
CA LEU A 210 -0.20 17.65 -0.33
C LEU A 210 0.57 18.97 -0.22
N LEU A 211 0.83 19.65 -1.35
CA LEU A 211 1.44 20.97 -1.35
C LEU A 211 0.56 22.00 -0.66
N ALA A 212 -0.74 22.02 -0.99
CA ALA A 212 -1.69 22.90 -0.35
C ALA A 212 -1.78 22.65 1.16
N ILE A 213 -1.78 21.39 1.61
CA ILE A 213 -1.74 21.02 3.05
C ILE A 213 -0.48 21.56 3.71
N ALA A 214 0.70 21.31 3.12
CA ALA A 214 1.97 21.75 3.69
C ALA A 214 2.06 23.29 3.79
N LEU A 215 1.65 24.01 2.74
CA LEU A 215 1.66 25.47 2.72
C LEU A 215 0.67 26.07 3.72
N THR A 216 -0.57 25.58 3.74
CA THR A 216 -1.59 26.08 4.69
C THR A 216 -1.25 25.71 6.13
N GLY A 217 -0.61 24.56 6.37
CA GLY A 217 -0.14 24.16 7.71
C GLY A 217 0.96 25.09 8.22
N LEU A 218 2.00 25.33 7.42
CA LEU A 218 3.06 26.28 7.77
C LEU A 218 2.54 27.72 7.89
N ALA A 219 1.50 28.08 7.13
CA ALA A 219 0.87 29.38 7.23
C ALA A 219 0.18 29.60 8.60
N LEU A 220 -0.31 28.54 9.27
CA LEU A 220 -0.83 28.65 10.64
C LEU A 220 0.27 29.04 11.63
N THR A 221 1.44 28.40 11.51
CA THR A 221 2.60 28.70 12.34
C THR A 221 3.12 30.11 12.04
N ALA A 222 3.20 30.51 10.78
CA ALA A 222 3.60 31.87 10.39
C ALA A 222 2.62 32.95 10.89
N ASP A 223 1.31 32.71 10.77
CA ASP A 223 0.29 33.67 11.23
C ASP A 223 0.30 33.83 12.75
N SER A 224 0.42 32.73 13.50
CA SER A 224 0.52 32.77 14.97
C SER A 224 1.83 33.40 15.46
N ALA A 225 2.96 33.12 14.80
CA ALA A 225 4.27 33.62 15.21
C ALA A 225 4.55 35.08 14.79
N TRP A 226 4.11 35.49 13.60
CA TRP A 226 4.49 36.79 13.01
C TRP A 226 3.33 37.78 12.87
N LEU A 227 2.11 37.30 12.67
CA LEU A 227 0.92 38.14 12.44
C LEU A 227 0.00 38.20 13.66
N GLY A 228 0.40 37.60 14.79
CA GLY A 228 -0.38 37.59 16.03
C GLY A 228 -1.72 36.85 15.92
N GLY A 229 -1.89 35.96 14.93
CA GLY A 229 -3.11 35.17 14.76
C GLY A 229 -4.23 35.86 13.98
N ALA A 230 -3.95 36.96 13.27
CA ALA A 230 -4.97 37.79 12.61
C ALA A 230 -5.86 37.01 11.62
N TYR A 231 -5.29 36.01 10.92
CA TYR A 231 -6.01 35.24 9.90
C TYR A 231 -6.19 33.76 10.28
N TYR A 232 -5.86 33.39 11.52
CA TYR A 232 -5.75 32.00 11.97
C TYR A 232 -7.00 31.18 11.68
N TRP A 233 -8.19 31.73 11.95
CA TRP A 233 -9.45 31.02 11.74
C TRP A 233 -9.67 30.66 10.25
N PHE A 234 -9.35 31.58 9.34
CA PHE A 234 -9.57 31.42 7.91
C PHE A 234 -8.56 30.42 7.33
N ILE A 235 -7.29 30.54 7.73
CA ILE A 235 -6.23 29.62 7.33
C ILE A 235 -6.55 28.22 7.87
N SER A 236 -7.02 28.10 9.11
CA SER A 236 -7.37 26.82 9.74
C SER A 236 -8.52 26.13 9.02
N LEU A 237 -9.58 26.87 8.68
CA LEU A 237 -10.69 26.33 7.89
C LEU A 237 -10.23 25.89 6.50
N THR A 238 -9.40 26.70 5.83
CA THR A 238 -8.84 26.37 4.52
C THR A 238 -7.98 25.10 4.59
N HIS A 239 -7.08 25.01 5.57
CA HIS A 239 -6.28 23.82 5.83
C HIS A 239 -7.17 22.59 6.04
N GLN A 240 -8.22 22.72 6.86
CA GLN A 240 -9.16 21.64 7.13
C GLN A 240 -9.85 21.13 5.86
N ILE A 241 -10.36 22.04 5.03
CA ILE A 241 -11.02 21.67 3.77
C ILE A 241 -10.05 20.89 2.87
N VAL A 242 -8.81 21.38 2.71
CA VAL A 242 -7.82 20.71 1.84
C VAL A 242 -7.45 19.33 2.39
N VAL A 243 -7.26 19.19 3.71
CA VAL A 243 -6.98 17.89 4.35
C VAL A 243 -8.15 16.92 4.16
N VAL A 244 -9.39 17.37 4.35
CA VAL A 244 -10.58 16.52 4.15
C VAL A 244 -10.71 16.08 2.69
N LEU A 245 -10.50 16.98 1.73
CA LEU A 245 -10.47 16.63 0.31
C LEU A 245 -9.38 15.61 0.00
N TRP A 246 -8.19 15.76 0.59
CA TRP A 246 -7.11 14.79 0.46
C TRP A 246 -7.48 13.43 1.04
N LEU A 247 -8.06 13.37 2.24
CA LEU A 247 -8.52 12.12 2.87
C LEU A 247 -9.56 11.38 2.02
N ILE A 248 -10.55 12.11 1.49
CA ILE A 248 -11.57 11.55 0.57
C ILE A 248 -10.92 11.02 -0.72
N SER A 249 -9.85 11.66 -1.19
CA SER A 249 -9.15 11.25 -2.41
C SER A 249 -8.29 9.98 -2.25
N LEU A 250 -7.87 9.62 -1.03
CA LEU A 250 -6.97 8.50 -0.75
C LEU A 250 -7.35 7.17 -1.43
N PRO A 251 -8.58 6.64 -1.30
CA PRO A 251 -8.97 5.38 -1.92
C PRO A 251 -9.06 5.47 -3.45
N PHE A 252 -9.23 6.66 -4.03
CA PHE A 252 -9.43 6.83 -5.48
C PHE A 252 -8.18 7.29 -6.22
N GLY A 253 -7.15 7.71 -5.49
CA GLY A 253 -5.90 8.20 -6.05
C GLY A 253 -4.79 7.15 -6.08
N LYS A 254 -3.60 7.64 -6.42
CA LYS A 254 -2.35 6.87 -6.36
C LYS A 254 -2.08 6.37 -4.94
N PHE A 255 -2.41 7.13 -3.90
CA PHE A 255 -2.13 6.78 -2.49
C PHE A 255 -2.72 5.47 -2.01
N PHE A 256 -3.70 4.89 -2.70
CA PHE A 256 -4.19 3.55 -2.35
C PHE A 256 -3.07 2.49 -2.32
N HIS A 257 -2.01 2.64 -3.13
CA HIS A 257 -0.86 1.75 -3.10
C HIS A 257 -0.17 1.71 -1.73
N LEU A 258 -0.29 2.76 -0.90
CA LEU A 258 0.24 2.79 0.46
C LEU A 258 -0.36 1.68 1.32
N VAL A 259 -1.66 1.40 1.11
CA VAL A 259 -2.42 0.38 1.85
C VAL A 259 -2.17 -1.01 1.28
N GLU A 260 -1.92 -1.11 -0.02
CA GLU A 260 -1.54 -2.38 -0.68
C GLU A 260 -0.10 -2.80 -0.35
N ARG A 261 0.81 -1.84 -0.13
CA ARG A 261 2.25 -2.10 -0.02
C ARG A 261 2.62 -3.10 1.08
N PRO A 262 2.06 -3.08 2.30
CA PRO A 262 2.37 -4.09 3.30
C PRO A 262 2.13 -5.54 2.83
N ALA A 263 1.19 -5.76 1.90
CA ALA A 263 0.94 -7.09 1.34
C ALA A 263 2.13 -7.63 0.52
N THR A 264 3.04 -6.78 0.04
CA THR A 264 4.24 -7.25 -0.68
C THR A 264 5.19 -8.02 0.23
N VAL A 265 5.18 -7.78 1.56
CA VAL A 265 5.95 -8.57 2.53
C VAL A 265 5.53 -10.05 2.48
N GLY A 266 4.22 -10.31 2.37
CA GLY A 266 3.69 -11.66 2.21
C GLY A 266 4.12 -12.33 0.91
N VAL A 267 4.18 -11.57 -0.20
CA VAL A 267 4.65 -12.08 -1.49
C VAL A 267 6.16 -12.41 -1.45
N THR A 268 6.96 -11.58 -0.78
CA THR A 268 8.39 -11.84 -0.56
C THR A 268 8.58 -13.13 0.25
N LEU A 269 7.80 -13.30 1.33
CA LEU A 269 7.78 -14.53 2.12
C LEU A 269 7.39 -15.76 1.28
N TYR A 270 6.31 -15.65 0.50
CA TYR A 270 5.88 -16.70 -0.43
C TYR A 270 7.00 -17.11 -1.40
N THR A 271 7.64 -16.12 -2.02
CA THR A 271 8.70 -16.36 -3.01
C THR A 271 9.92 -17.02 -2.37
N GLN A 272 10.27 -16.65 -1.14
CA GLN A 272 11.44 -17.22 -0.46
C GLN A 272 11.19 -18.62 0.07
N ILE A 273 10.00 -18.89 0.62
CA ILE A 273 9.64 -20.25 1.05
C ILE A 273 9.57 -21.19 -0.15
N THR A 274 8.99 -20.73 -1.26
CA THR A 274 8.83 -21.57 -2.45
C THR A 274 10.14 -21.88 -3.16
N ARG A 275 11.21 -21.09 -2.96
CA ARG A 275 12.55 -21.40 -3.51
C ARG A 275 13.14 -22.70 -2.98
N ASP A 276 12.77 -23.09 -1.77
CA ASP A 276 13.25 -24.32 -1.13
C ASP A 276 12.35 -25.52 -1.50
N GLU A 277 11.32 -25.32 -2.33
CA GLU A 277 10.41 -26.37 -2.79
C GLU A 277 10.83 -26.96 -4.14
N ALA A 278 10.28 -28.14 -4.46
CA ALA A 278 10.52 -28.80 -5.74
C ALA A 278 10.14 -27.90 -6.93
N MET A 279 10.99 -27.96 -7.96
CA MET A 279 10.76 -27.29 -9.22
C MET A 279 9.89 -28.16 -10.14
N GLN A 280 9.03 -27.51 -10.92
CA GLN A 280 8.19 -28.14 -11.93
C GLN A 280 9.04 -28.42 -13.17
N PRO A 281 9.18 -29.70 -13.60
CA PRO A 281 9.77 -30.03 -14.88
C PRO A 281 8.82 -29.62 -16.01
N CYS A 282 9.39 -29.13 -17.10
CA CYS A 282 8.63 -28.81 -18.31
C CYS A 282 8.07 -30.09 -18.94
N ALA A 283 6.76 -30.14 -19.21
CA ALA A 283 6.13 -31.30 -19.86
C ALA A 283 6.67 -31.61 -21.28
N ARG A 284 7.37 -30.66 -21.91
CA ARG A 284 7.96 -30.84 -23.26
C ARG A 284 9.42 -31.25 -23.24
N CYS A 285 10.25 -30.57 -22.46
CA CYS A 285 11.71 -30.72 -22.52
C CYS A 285 12.33 -31.18 -21.19
N GLY A 286 11.52 -31.48 -20.17
CA GLY A 286 11.98 -31.91 -18.85
C GLY A 286 12.65 -30.83 -18.00
N THR A 287 13.10 -29.72 -18.58
CA THR A 287 13.83 -28.68 -17.83
C THR A 287 12.99 -28.05 -16.72
N GLU A 288 13.56 -27.97 -15.52
CA GLU A 288 12.99 -27.26 -14.38
C GLU A 288 12.92 -25.75 -14.64
N PHE A 289 11.80 -25.08 -14.32
CA PHE A 289 11.64 -23.65 -14.66
C PHE A 289 10.92 -22.78 -13.62
N ALA A 290 10.04 -23.35 -12.80
CA ALA A 290 9.32 -22.62 -11.74
C ALA A 290 8.94 -23.60 -10.63
N THR A 291 8.58 -23.10 -9.45
CA THR A 291 8.22 -23.97 -8.33
C THR A 291 6.88 -24.65 -8.59
N VAL A 292 6.73 -25.92 -8.20
CA VAL A 292 5.48 -26.69 -8.40
C VAL A 292 4.29 -25.97 -7.77
N ARG A 293 4.48 -25.36 -6.60
CA ARG A 293 3.44 -24.58 -5.92
C ARG A 293 3.01 -23.36 -6.72
N PHE A 294 3.96 -22.61 -7.29
CA PHE A 294 3.63 -21.44 -8.10
C PHE A 294 2.79 -21.84 -9.32
N ILE A 295 3.16 -22.91 -10.03
CA ILE A 295 2.41 -23.41 -11.18
C ILE A 295 1.00 -23.88 -10.77
N ARG A 296 0.90 -24.63 -9.67
CA ARG A 296 -0.40 -25.07 -9.12
C ARG A 296 -1.29 -23.89 -8.75
N ASP A 297 -0.76 -22.91 -8.01
CA ASP A 297 -1.48 -21.72 -7.61
C ASP A 297 -1.89 -20.87 -8.83
N LEU A 298 -1.06 -20.82 -9.88
CA LEU A 298 -1.39 -20.16 -11.14
C LEU A 298 -2.55 -20.87 -11.85
N LYS A 299 -2.50 -22.20 -12.04
CA LYS A 299 -3.59 -22.96 -12.67
C LYS A 299 -4.91 -22.79 -11.93
N GLN A 300 -4.88 -22.90 -10.59
CA GLN A 300 -6.08 -22.71 -9.79
C GLN A 300 -6.60 -21.27 -9.86
N THR A 301 -5.72 -20.27 -9.96
CA THR A 301 -6.15 -18.87 -10.18
C THR A 301 -6.82 -18.68 -11.52
N LEU A 302 -6.28 -19.29 -12.57
CA LEU A 302 -6.84 -19.23 -13.93
C LEU A 302 -8.23 -19.89 -13.99
N ALA A 303 -8.37 -21.06 -13.37
CA ALA A 303 -9.67 -21.71 -13.20
C ALA A 303 -10.67 -20.81 -12.45
N ASP A 304 -10.25 -20.17 -11.34
CA ASP A 304 -11.13 -19.28 -10.55
C ASP A 304 -11.60 -18.03 -11.34
N VAL A 305 -10.83 -17.57 -12.35
CA VAL A 305 -11.22 -16.45 -13.21
C VAL A 305 -11.96 -16.89 -14.47
N GLY A 306 -12.19 -18.19 -14.65
CA GLY A 306 -12.88 -18.75 -15.82
C GLY A 306 -11.99 -18.88 -17.07
N GLU A 307 -10.67 -18.88 -16.90
CA GLU A 307 -9.71 -19.03 -17.99
C GLU A 307 -9.17 -20.46 -18.02
N ASP A 308 -9.52 -21.21 -19.08
CA ASP A 308 -9.05 -22.57 -19.31
C ASP A 308 -7.98 -22.60 -20.40
N TYR A 309 -6.76 -22.98 -20.03
CA TYR A 309 -5.62 -23.12 -20.93
C TYR A 309 -5.16 -24.58 -21.03
N THR A 310 -6.08 -25.53 -20.87
CA THR A 310 -5.84 -26.93 -21.21
C THR A 310 -5.51 -27.07 -22.69
N LEU A 311 -4.52 -27.91 -22.99
CA LEU A 311 -4.10 -28.21 -24.35
C LEU A 311 -4.85 -29.44 -24.86
N PRO A 312 -5.33 -29.44 -26.12
CA PRO A 312 -5.92 -30.62 -26.72
C PRO A 312 -4.93 -31.79 -26.73
N ALA A 313 -5.40 -33.03 -26.62
CA ALA A 313 -4.57 -34.23 -26.62
C ALA A 313 -3.61 -34.32 -27.83
N ALA A 314 -4.02 -33.82 -29.01
CA ALA A 314 -3.16 -33.75 -30.19
C ALA A 314 -1.95 -32.81 -30.03
N ALA A 315 -2.09 -31.74 -29.23
CA ALA A 315 -0.98 -30.87 -28.84
C ALA A 315 -0.17 -31.43 -27.66
N ALA A 316 -0.65 -32.49 -27.01
CA ALA A 316 0.06 -33.24 -25.97
C ALA A 316 0.93 -34.38 -26.54
N ASN A 317 0.84 -34.69 -27.85
CA ASN A 317 1.80 -35.53 -28.61
C ASN A 317 3.19 -34.85 -28.78
N ILE A 318 3.51 -33.90 -27.92
CA ILE A 318 4.86 -33.47 -27.67
C ILE A 318 5.60 -34.71 -27.14
N ALA A 319 6.76 -35.05 -27.70
CA ALA A 319 7.62 -36.11 -27.19
C ALA A 319 7.96 -35.85 -25.70
N VAL A 320 7.13 -36.38 -24.81
CA VAL A 320 7.30 -36.21 -23.37
C VAL A 320 8.36 -37.20 -22.92
N ALA A 321 9.50 -36.69 -22.46
CA ALA A 321 10.37 -37.47 -21.59
C ALA A 321 9.59 -37.72 -20.29
N GLU A 322 9.11 -38.96 -20.12
CA GLU A 322 8.43 -39.50 -18.93
C GLU A 322 7.38 -38.58 -18.28
N GLN A 323 6.11 -38.81 -18.65
CA GLN A 323 4.94 -38.26 -17.94
C GLN A 323 4.97 -38.68 -16.46
N PRO A 324 4.97 -37.74 -15.49
CA PRO A 324 4.57 -38.10 -14.15
C PRO A 324 3.07 -38.41 -14.17
N ALA A 325 2.72 -39.63 -13.77
CA ALA A 325 1.35 -40.07 -13.61
C ALA A 325 0.59 -39.10 -12.70
N ASN A 326 -0.65 -38.80 -13.10
CA ASN A 326 -1.71 -38.11 -12.34
C ASN A 326 -1.92 -36.60 -12.62
N THR A 327 -2.44 -36.28 -13.82
CA THR A 327 -3.52 -35.30 -14.04
C THR A 327 -4.05 -35.42 -15.48
N ASP A 328 -5.36 -35.59 -15.66
CA ASP A 328 -6.03 -35.95 -16.93
C ASP A 328 -5.99 -34.89 -18.07
N ALA A 329 -5.30 -33.76 -17.90
CA ALA A 329 -5.13 -32.76 -18.97
C ALA A 329 -3.81 -31.98 -18.83
N LEU A 330 -3.09 -31.80 -19.94
CA LEU A 330 -1.89 -30.95 -20.02
C LEU A 330 -2.30 -29.48 -20.06
N TRP A 331 -1.72 -28.63 -19.21
CA TRP A 331 -2.01 -27.19 -19.23
C TRP A 331 -0.87 -26.41 -19.89
N TRP A 332 -1.19 -25.28 -20.53
CA TRP A 332 -0.18 -24.35 -21.03
C TRP A 332 0.83 -23.94 -19.95
N GLN A 333 0.40 -23.87 -18.69
CA GLN A 333 1.24 -23.50 -17.55
C GLN A 333 2.32 -24.55 -17.23
N ASP A 334 2.20 -25.79 -17.71
CA ASP A 334 3.19 -26.87 -17.52
C ASP A 334 4.41 -26.76 -18.45
N LEU A 335 4.40 -25.79 -19.36
CA LEU A 335 5.46 -25.58 -20.33
C LEU A 335 6.38 -24.43 -19.91
N CYS A 336 7.69 -24.63 -20.05
CA CYS A 336 8.67 -23.58 -19.78
C CYS A 336 8.54 -22.43 -20.81
N PRO A 337 9.02 -21.20 -20.49
CA PRO A 337 8.93 -20.05 -21.39
C PRO A 337 9.53 -20.28 -22.78
N ALA A 338 10.60 -21.09 -22.88
CA ALA A 338 11.22 -21.42 -24.16
C ALA A 338 10.29 -22.30 -25.01
N CYS A 339 9.78 -23.41 -24.46
CA CYS A 339 8.84 -24.28 -25.16
C CYS A 339 7.55 -23.56 -25.55
N LYS A 340 7.05 -22.64 -24.72
CA LYS A 340 5.91 -21.77 -25.05
C LYS A 340 6.16 -20.93 -26.30
N ARG A 341 7.35 -20.34 -26.43
CA ARG A 341 7.74 -19.57 -27.63
C ARG A 341 7.82 -20.47 -28.85
N VAL A 342 8.42 -21.65 -28.73
CA VAL A 342 8.54 -22.62 -29.83
C VAL A 342 7.15 -23.06 -30.30
N MET A 343 6.25 -23.44 -29.39
CA MET A 343 4.89 -23.85 -29.75
C MET A 343 4.10 -22.72 -30.43
N ARG A 344 4.21 -21.48 -29.95
CA ARG A 344 3.60 -20.33 -30.61
C ARG A 344 4.15 -20.12 -32.03
N GLY A 345 5.46 -20.27 -32.22
CA GLY A 345 6.10 -20.19 -33.53
C GLY A 345 5.63 -21.29 -34.48
N GLN A 346 5.56 -22.54 -33.99
CA GLN A 346 5.06 -23.68 -34.76
C GLN A 346 3.60 -23.49 -35.17
N ALA A 347 2.74 -23.02 -34.26
CA ALA A 347 1.35 -22.71 -34.57
C ALA A 347 1.22 -21.60 -35.62
N MET A 348 2.03 -20.53 -35.52
CA MET A 348 2.03 -19.45 -36.51
C MET A 348 2.45 -19.94 -37.90
N MET A 349 3.51 -20.76 -37.98
CA MET A 349 3.94 -21.34 -39.26
C MET A 349 2.88 -22.27 -39.86
N ALA A 350 2.20 -23.07 -39.03
CA ALA A 350 1.12 -23.94 -39.46
C ALA A 350 -0.08 -23.19 -40.03
N THR A 351 -0.33 -21.95 -39.57
CA THR A 351 -1.39 -21.09 -40.15
C THR A 351 -0.99 -20.42 -41.45
N ILE A 352 0.31 -20.33 -41.76
CA ILE A 352 0.83 -19.68 -42.97
C ILE A 352 1.05 -20.70 -44.09
N SER A 353 1.21 -22.00 -43.80
CA SER A 353 1.40 -23.02 -44.84
C SER A 353 0.10 -23.24 -45.64
N PRO A 354 0.15 -23.24 -46.99
CA PRO A 354 -1.02 -23.49 -47.83
C PRO A 354 -1.65 -24.89 -47.67
N GLU A 355 -0.89 -25.85 -47.14
CA GLU A 355 -1.29 -27.26 -47.04
C GLU A 355 -1.74 -27.70 -45.64
N GLY A 356 -1.79 -26.79 -44.66
CA GLY A 356 -2.02 -27.19 -43.27
C GLY A 356 -0.87 -28.05 -42.72
N ASN A 357 -0.89 -28.35 -41.43
CA ASN A 357 0.28 -28.85 -40.71
C ASN A 357 0.65 -30.30 -41.11
N GLN A 358 1.77 -30.50 -41.83
CA GLN A 358 2.31 -31.85 -42.16
C GLN A 358 3.29 -32.40 -41.10
N PHE A 359 3.53 -31.67 -40.01
CA PHE A 359 4.54 -32.00 -38.99
C PHE A 359 3.99 -32.10 -37.56
N LEU A 360 2.71 -32.44 -37.41
CA LEU A 360 2.14 -32.90 -36.14
C LEU A 360 1.55 -34.30 -36.30
#